data_AF-A0A7V9AKQ4-F1
#
_entry.id   AF-A0A7V9AKQ4-F1
#
_cell.length_a   1.000
_cell.length_b   1.000
_cell.length_c   1.000
_cell.angle_alpha   90.00
_cell.angle_beta   90.00
_cell.angle_gamma   90.00
#
_symmetry.space_group_name_H-M   'P 1'
#
loop_
_entity.id
_entity.type
_entity.pdbx_description
1 polymer ?
#
loop_
_entity_poly.entity_id
_entity_poly.type
_entity_poly.pdbx_seq_one_letter_code
_entity_poly.pdbx_strand_id
1 'polypeptide(L)'
;MDNERRTRQSTAPPIDPPGNSGAAHLQNIFSAISWALLVGVMFGGYSLLRMLSSGDGLTDHEEQFFRAGHAHAGVLNVIGILYGTYLGRTMLSARHQVAAWLTYILGVALMSGGFFVHMAVGEPGDGSIGTTLTATGGVILAITVLYLAWHLFRARDIGSVNIGRKSYESGEQG
;
A
#
# COMPACT_ATOMS: atom_id res chain seq x y z
N MET A 1 -29.62 46.33 -16.81
CA MET A 1 -28.23 45.97 -16.48
C MET A 1 -28.22 45.66 -14.99
N ASP A 2 -27.83 44.44 -14.58
CA ASP A 2 -27.60 43.97 -13.19
C ASP A 2 -28.29 42.66 -12.79
N ASN A 3 -28.27 41.62 -13.64
CA ASN A 3 -28.65 40.28 -13.18
C ASN A 3 -27.75 39.14 -13.70
N GLU A 4 -26.46 39.41 -13.93
CA GLU A 4 -25.51 38.40 -14.44
C GLU A 4 -24.27 38.22 -13.53
N ARG A 5 -24.20 38.90 -12.38
CA ARG A 5 -23.08 38.78 -11.42
C ARG A 5 -23.40 37.95 -10.18
N ARG A 6 -24.34 36.99 -10.25
CA ARG A 6 -24.65 36.11 -9.11
C ARG A 6 -24.47 34.62 -9.37
N THR A 7 -23.98 34.26 -10.57
CA THR A 7 -23.77 32.86 -11.00
C THR A 7 -22.31 32.49 -11.25
N ARG A 8 -21.36 33.38 -10.95
CA ARG A 8 -19.96 32.97 -10.81
C ARG A 8 -19.66 32.70 -9.33
N GLN A 9 -19.56 31.41 -9.04
CA GLN A 9 -18.43 30.91 -8.25
C GLN A 9 -18.51 31.09 -6.73
N SER A 10 -19.35 30.26 -6.11
CA SER A 10 -19.02 29.66 -4.81
C SER A 10 -19.27 28.16 -4.88
N THR A 11 -18.51 27.49 -5.75
CA THR A 11 -18.20 26.08 -5.56
C THR A 11 -17.03 26.03 -4.59
N ALA A 12 -17.29 26.36 -3.32
CA ALA A 12 -16.39 25.90 -2.28
C ALA A 12 -16.28 24.37 -2.45
N PRO A 13 -15.06 23.79 -2.43
CA PRO A 13 -14.94 22.33 -2.43
C PRO A 13 -15.79 21.79 -1.28
N PRO A 14 -16.40 20.60 -1.43
CA PRO A 14 -17.11 19.95 -0.33
C PRO A 14 -16.21 20.01 0.91
N ILE A 15 -16.67 20.71 1.95
CA ILE A 15 -15.94 20.72 3.22
C ILE A 15 -16.14 19.33 3.79
N ASP A 16 -15.13 18.48 3.61
CA ASP A 16 -15.09 17.16 4.21
C ASP A 16 -15.40 17.30 5.71
N PRO A 17 -16.26 16.43 6.28
CA PRO A 17 -16.58 16.54 7.69
C PRO A 17 -15.28 16.49 8.51
N PRO A 18 -15.20 17.25 9.62
CA PRO A 18 -13.94 17.60 10.30
C PRO A 18 -13.17 16.41 10.92
N GLY A 19 -13.56 15.16 10.66
CA GLY A 19 -12.81 13.95 11.03
C GLY A 19 -12.08 13.24 9.88
N ASN A 20 -12.32 13.62 8.62
CA ASN A 20 -11.92 12.82 7.45
C ASN A 20 -10.65 13.36 6.76
N SER A 21 -10.44 14.67 6.84
CA SER A 21 -9.37 15.40 6.16
C SER A 21 -7.99 14.95 6.61
N GLY A 22 -7.82 14.58 7.89
CA GLY A 22 -6.55 14.08 8.41
C GLY A 22 -6.13 12.73 7.82
N ALA A 23 -7.05 11.77 7.70
CA ALA A 23 -6.72 10.45 7.13
C ALA A 23 -6.50 10.52 5.62
N ALA A 24 -7.30 11.31 4.90
CA ALA A 24 -7.08 11.55 3.47
C ALA A 24 -5.71 12.21 3.22
N HIS A 25 -5.33 13.18 4.06
CA HIS A 25 -4.01 13.81 4.00
C HIS A 25 -2.87 12.82 4.27
N LEU A 26 -3.00 11.96 5.30
CA LEU A 26 -2.01 10.92 5.59
C LEU A 26 -1.89 9.91 4.44
N GLN A 27 -3.00 9.50 3.84
CA GLN A 27 -3.00 8.61 2.68
C GLN A 27 -2.25 9.23 1.49
N ASN A 28 -2.42 10.53 1.25
CA ASN A 28 -1.69 11.24 0.20
C ASN A 28 -0.19 11.29 0.49
N ILE A 29 0.21 11.57 1.74
CA ILE A 29 1.62 11.53 2.16
C ILE A 29 2.21 10.14 1.93
N PHE A 30 1.51 9.12 2.39
CA PHE A 30 1.89 7.73 2.25
C PHE A 30 2.06 7.31 0.79
N SER A 31 1.13 7.69 -0.08
CA SER A 31 1.24 7.49 -1.52
C SER A 31 2.45 8.23 -2.11
N ALA A 32 2.66 9.50 -1.75
CA ALA A 32 3.80 10.28 -2.22
C ALA A 32 5.14 9.65 -1.78
N ILE A 33 5.21 9.14 -0.55
CA ILE A 33 6.37 8.39 -0.05
C ILE A 33 6.57 7.11 -0.88
N SER A 34 5.52 6.33 -1.16
CA SER A 34 5.65 5.13 -2.02
C SER A 34 6.17 5.44 -3.43
N TRP A 35 5.76 6.57 -4.01
CA TRP A 35 6.32 7.04 -5.29
C TRP A 35 7.79 7.43 -5.17
N ALA A 36 8.18 8.12 -4.11
CA ALA A 36 9.59 8.43 -3.86
C ALA A 36 10.43 7.16 -3.62
N LEU A 37 9.90 6.20 -2.87
CA LEU A 37 10.53 4.89 -2.65
C LEU A 37 10.69 4.10 -3.93
N LEU A 38 9.77 4.24 -4.90
CA LEU A 38 9.91 3.61 -6.21
C LEU A 38 11.18 4.07 -6.92
N VAL A 39 11.53 5.36 -6.83
CA VAL A 39 12.80 5.88 -7.36
C VAL A 39 13.99 5.25 -6.65
N GLY A 40 13.91 5.09 -5.33
CA GLY A 40 14.94 4.37 -4.55
C GLY A 40 15.11 2.92 -5.01
N VAL A 41 14.02 2.21 -5.27
CA VAL A 41 14.05 0.85 -5.84
C VAL A 41 14.74 0.86 -7.20
N MET A 42 14.41 1.80 -8.10
CA MET A 42 15.07 1.91 -9.41
C MET A 42 16.59 2.05 -9.29
N PHE A 43 17.05 2.87 -8.33
CA PHE A 43 18.48 3.01 -8.04
C PHE A 43 19.09 1.72 -7.50
N GLY A 44 18.37 0.98 -6.66
CA GLY A 44 18.80 -0.35 -6.18
C GLY A 44 19.04 -1.34 -7.32
N GLY A 45 18.15 -1.37 -8.31
CA GLY A 45 18.31 -2.21 -9.50
C GLY A 45 19.51 -1.80 -10.36
N TYR A 46 19.71 -0.49 -10.54
CA TYR A 46 20.90 0.05 -11.21
C TYR A 46 22.21 -0.31 -10.48
N SER A 47 22.23 -0.21 -9.15
CA SER A 47 23.41 -0.59 -8.34
C SER A 47 23.76 -2.06 -8.52
N LEU A 48 22.76 -2.94 -8.50
CA LEU A 48 22.96 -4.37 -8.70
C LEU A 48 23.51 -4.68 -10.09
N LEU A 49 22.92 -4.07 -11.12
CA LEU A 49 23.39 -4.22 -12.49
C LEU A 49 24.84 -3.75 -12.63
N ARG A 50 25.21 -2.64 -11.97
CA ARG A 50 26.59 -2.13 -11.95
C ARG A 50 27.56 -3.09 -11.26
N MET A 51 27.18 -3.66 -10.12
CA MET A 51 27.99 -4.64 -9.38
C MET A 51 28.23 -5.91 -10.21
N LEU A 52 27.17 -6.45 -10.82
CA LEU A 52 27.23 -7.60 -11.72
C LEU A 52 28.11 -7.33 -12.96
N SER A 53 28.00 -6.13 -13.53
CA SER A 53 28.78 -5.75 -14.72
C SER A 53 30.26 -5.52 -14.41
N SER A 54 30.62 -5.31 -13.15
CA SER A 54 31.99 -5.01 -12.72
C SER A 54 32.78 -6.25 -12.31
N GLY A 55 32.16 -7.43 -12.20
CA GLY A 55 32.82 -8.72 -11.96
C GLY A 55 33.31 -9.00 -10.53
N ASP A 56 33.47 -7.97 -9.69
CA ASP A 56 34.08 -8.08 -8.35
C ASP A 56 33.12 -7.76 -7.17
N GLY A 57 31.80 -7.76 -7.41
CA GLY A 57 30.86 -7.08 -6.50
C GLY A 57 30.25 -7.90 -5.35
N LEU A 58 29.90 -9.17 -5.56
CA LEU A 58 29.10 -9.99 -4.63
C LEU A 58 29.41 -11.48 -4.80
N THR A 59 29.35 -12.23 -3.71
CA THR A 59 29.28 -13.71 -3.76
C THR A 59 27.94 -14.18 -4.31
N ASP A 60 27.86 -15.44 -4.79
CA ASP A 60 26.61 -16.04 -5.29
C ASP A 60 25.47 -15.95 -4.26
N HIS A 61 25.79 -16.09 -2.97
CA HIS A 61 24.84 -15.96 -1.88
C HIS A 61 24.32 -14.53 -1.78
N GLU A 62 25.23 -13.56 -1.73
CA GLU A 62 24.85 -12.16 -1.58
C GLU A 62 24.05 -11.67 -2.79
N GLU A 63 24.43 -12.09 -4.00
CA GLU A 63 23.69 -11.77 -5.22
C GLU A 63 22.25 -12.28 -5.16
N GLN A 64 22.05 -13.54 -4.77
CA GLN A 64 20.72 -14.14 -4.69
C GLN A 64 19.81 -13.40 -3.70
N PHE A 65 20.32 -13.10 -2.51
CA PHE A 65 19.55 -12.40 -1.48
C PHE A 65 19.33 -10.93 -1.82
N PHE A 66 20.30 -10.26 -2.47
CA PHE A 66 20.11 -8.92 -3.00
C PHE A 66 19.01 -8.90 -4.07
N ARG A 67 19.06 -9.81 -5.04
CA ARG A 67 18.05 -9.93 -6.10
C ARG A 67 16.67 -10.21 -5.53
N ALA A 68 16.56 -11.13 -4.57
CA ALA A 68 15.30 -11.46 -3.92
C ALA A 68 14.73 -10.28 -3.12
N GLY A 69 15.57 -9.61 -2.31
CA GLY A 69 15.20 -8.43 -1.55
C GLY A 69 14.76 -7.26 -2.44
N HIS A 70 15.52 -6.99 -3.50
CA HIS A 70 15.20 -5.94 -4.48
C HIS A 70 13.88 -6.20 -5.22
N ALA A 71 13.66 -7.44 -5.69
CA ALA A 71 12.43 -7.82 -6.37
C ALA A 71 11.19 -7.65 -5.47
N HIS A 72 11.28 -8.10 -4.22
CA HIS A 72 10.20 -7.95 -3.24
C HIS A 72 9.96 -6.48 -2.88
N ALA A 73 11.00 -5.70 -2.64
CA ALA A 73 10.86 -4.27 -2.36
C ALA A 73 10.13 -3.54 -3.51
N GLY A 74 10.46 -3.85 -4.77
CA GLY A 74 9.82 -3.26 -5.93
C GLY A 74 8.34 -3.65 -6.07
N VAL A 75 8.05 -4.95 -6.12
CA VAL A 75 6.66 -5.42 -6.32
C VAL A 75 5.75 -5.01 -5.16
N LEU A 76 6.23 -5.11 -3.92
CA LEU A 76 5.44 -4.73 -2.74
C LEU A 76 5.27 -3.21 -2.62
N ASN A 77 6.20 -2.40 -3.12
CA ASN A 77 5.99 -0.96 -3.20
C ASN A 77 4.87 -0.62 -4.19
N VAL A 78 4.87 -1.22 -5.39
CA VAL A 78 3.80 -1.02 -6.39
C VAL A 78 2.45 -1.52 -5.85
N ILE A 79 2.42 -2.70 -5.22
CA ILE A 79 1.22 -3.20 -4.55
C ILE A 79 0.81 -2.25 -3.42
N GLY A 80 1.75 -1.59 -2.72
CA GLY A 80 1.45 -0.62 -1.66
C GLY A 80 0.69 0.61 -2.15
N ILE A 81 1.02 1.10 -3.35
CA ILE A 81 0.28 2.18 -4.01
C ILE A 81 -1.16 1.73 -4.31
N LEU A 82 -1.34 0.52 -4.85
CA LEU A 82 -2.66 -0.06 -5.10
C LEU A 82 -3.42 -0.29 -3.79
N TYR A 83 -2.76 -0.84 -2.78
CA TYR A 83 -3.29 -1.12 -1.46
C TYR A 83 -3.86 0.16 -0.84
N GLY A 84 -3.10 1.25 -0.82
CA GLY A 84 -3.58 2.55 -0.36
C GLY A 84 -4.79 3.05 -1.16
N THR A 85 -4.76 2.91 -2.49
CA THR A 85 -5.87 3.30 -3.38
C THR A 85 -7.17 2.55 -3.06
N TYR A 86 -7.10 1.24 -2.85
CA TYR A 86 -8.27 0.42 -2.51
C TYR A 86 -8.71 0.57 -1.06
N LEU A 87 -7.78 0.83 -0.14
CA LEU A 87 -8.10 1.05 1.27
C LEU A 87 -9.01 2.26 1.46
N GLY A 88 -8.78 3.34 0.70
CA GLY A 88 -9.65 4.53 0.69
C GLY A 88 -11.05 4.28 0.10
N ARG A 89 -11.29 3.14 -0.55
CA ARG A 89 -12.61 2.73 -1.06
C ARG A 89 -13.39 1.86 -0.08
N THR A 90 -12.79 1.48 1.05
CA THR A 90 -13.45 0.70 2.09
C THR A 90 -14.30 1.60 3.00
N MET A 91 -15.23 0.99 3.75
CA MET A 91 -16.01 1.69 4.78
C MET A 91 -15.29 1.74 6.14
N LEU A 92 -13.98 1.50 6.18
CA LEU A 92 -13.19 1.55 7.41
C LEU A 92 -13.10 2.98 7.93
N SER A 93 -13.08 3.15 9.25
CA SER A 93 -12.82 4.46 9.84
C SER A 93 -11.36 4.89 9.58
N ALA A 94 -11.12 6.19 9.57
CA ALA A 94 -9.81 6.83 9.41
C ALA A 94 -8.67 6.14 10.18
N ARG A 95 -8.90 5.84 11.46
CA ARG A 95 -7.90 5.19 12.33
C ARG A 95 -7.54 3.79 11.86
N HIS A 96 -8.53 3.00 11.43
CA HIS A 96 -8.30 1.65 10.92
C HIS A 96 -7.59 1.67 9.57
N GLN A 97 -7.89 2.63 8.71
CA GLN A 97 -7.16 2.80 7.45
C GLN A 97 -5.69 3.10 7.70
N VAL A 98 -5.38 4.05 8.60
CA VAL A 98 -3.99 4.36 8.97
C VAL A 98 -3.28 3.14 9.58
N ALA A 99 -3.94 2.45 10.52
CA ALA A 99 -3.37 1.24 11.13
C ALA A 99 -3.08 0.14 10.10
N ALA A 100 -4.01 -0.09 9.17
CA ALA A 100 -3.86 -1.08 8.11
C ALA A 100 -2.75 -0.69 7.11
N TRP A 101 -2.55 0.60 6.85
CA TRP A 101 -1.45 1.09 6.01
C TRP A 101 -0.10 0.95 6.71
N LEU A 102 0.02 1.32 7.99
CA LEU A 102 1.24 1.14 8.77
C LEU A 102 1.63 -0.35 8.90
N THR A 103 0.64 -1.21 9.13
CA THR A 103 0.86 -2.67 9.19
C THR A 103 1.37 -3.21 7.85
N TYR A 104 0.84 -2.69 6.73
CA TYR A 104 1.35 -3.01 5.40
C TYR A 104 2.82 -2.61 5.24
N ILE A 105 3.18 -1.35 5.56
CA ILE A 105 4.58 -0.88 5.48
C ILE A 105 5.49 -1.78 6.32
N LEU A 106 5.08 -2.09 7.56
CA LEU A 106 5.85 -2.94 8.45
C LEU A 106 6.10 -4.32 7.82
N GLY A 107 5.06 -4.92 7.22
CA GLY A 107 5.19 -6.17 6.48
C GLY A 107 6.17 -6.08 5.32
N VAL A 108 6.12 -5.01 4.51
CA VAL A 108 7.05 -4.77 3.40
C VAL A 108 8.49 -4.61 3.89
N ALA A 109 8.68 -3.83 4.95
CA ALA A 109 9.99 -3.57 5.54
C ALA A 109 10.60 -4.84 6.15
N LEU A 110 9.81 -5.65 6.86
CA LEU A 110 10.25 -6.93 7.42
C LEU A 110 10.56 -7.95 6.32
N MET A 111 9.70 -8.05 5.30
CA MET A 111 9.88 -9.03 4.22
C MET A 111 11.11 -8.72 3.38
N SER A 112 11.19 -7.50 2.86
CA SER A 112 12.28 -7.06 1.97
C SER A 112 13.57 -6.83 2.76
N GLY A 113 13.47 -6.20 3.93
CA GLY A 113 14.59 -5.99 4.84
C GLY A 113 15.17 -7.30 5.38
N GLY A 114 14.34 -8.31 5.66
CA GLY A 114 14.81 -9.62 6.10
C GLY A 114 15.75 -10.30 5.09
N PHE A 115 15.52 -10.13 3.77
CA PHE A 115 16.44 -10.63 2.76
C PHE A 115 17.80 -9.92 2.82
N PHE A 116 17.83 -8.59 2.97
CA PHE A 116 19.08 -7.84 3.11
C PHE A 116 19.80 -8.11 4.43
N VAL A 117 19.05 -8.34 5.51
CA VAL A 117 19.63 -8.76 6.79
C VAL A 117 20.23 -10.15 6.64
N HIS A 118 19.53 -11.11 6.02
CA HIS A 118 20.07 -12.44 5.80
C HIS A 118 21.32 -12.40 4.91
N MET A 119 21.34 -11.57 3.88
CA MET A 119 22.53 -11.32 3.06
C MET A 119 23.73 -10.85 3.89
N ALA A 120 23.51 -10.00 4.90
CA ALA A 120 24.58 -9.37 5.66
C ALA A 120 25.10 -10.22 6.83
N VAL A 121 24.27 -11.09 7.43
CA VAL A 121 24.62 -11.85 8.64
C VAL A 121 24.31 -13.35 8.55
N GLY A 122 23.73 -13.82 7.44
CA GLY A 122 23.36 -15.21 7.22
C GLY A 122 24.47 -16.01 6.53
N GLU A 123 24.32 -17.33 6.58
CA GLU A 123 25.21 -18.28 5.90
C GLU A 123 24.42 -19.08 4.86
N PRO A 124 25.06 -19.53 3.76
CA PRO A 124 24.39 -20.30 2.73
C PRO A 124 23.82 -21.62 3.28
N GLY A 125 22.51 -21.81 3.14
CA GLY A 125 21.81 -23.05 3.52
C GLY A 125 21.30 -23.08 4.97
N ASP A 126 21.66 -22.10 5.79
CA ASP A 126 21.20 -22.00 7.17
C ASP A 126 20.15 -20.89 7.37
N GLY A 127 19.36 -21.01 8.43
CA GLY A 127 18.43 -19.96 8.85
C GLY A 127 19.15 -18.85 9.60
N SER A 128 18.76 -17.60 9.39
CA SER A 128 19.21 -16.47 10.21
C SER A 128 18.05 -15.62 10.71
N ILE A 129 18.35 -14.60 11.52
CA ILE A 129 17.34 -13.61 11.92
C ILE A 129 16.67 -12.97 10.70
N GLY A 130 17.40 -12.78 9.60
CA GLY A 130 16.86 -12.27 8.34
C GLY A 130 15.78 -13.17 7.76
N THR A 131 15.98 -14.50 7.80
CA THR A 131 14.98 -15.49 7.35
C THR A 131 13.70 -15.39 8.18
N THR A 132 13.83 -15.26 9.49
CA THR A 132 12.68 -15.10 10.40
C THR A 132 11.94 -13.79 10.16
N LEU A 133 12.67 -12.69 9.94
CA LEU A 133 12.09 -11.39 9.58
C LEU A 133 11.34 -11.48 8.25
N THR A 134 11.93 -12.13 7.24
CA THR A 134 11.30 -12.32 5.94
C THR A 134 9.98 -13.10 6.05
N ALA A 135 10.01 -14.23 6.77
CA ALA A 135 8.81 -15.05 6.99
C ALA A 135 7.72 -14.28 7.75
N THR A 136 8.11 -13.57 8.82
CA THR A 136 7.19 -12.76 9.62
C THR A 136 6.56 -11.65 8.80
N GLY A 137 7.36 -10.95 7.99
CA GLY A 137 6.88 -9.94 7.04
C GLY A 137 5.87 -10.51 6.04
N GLY A 138 6.15 -11.69 5.49
CA GLY A 138 5.23 -12.41 4.59
C GLY A 138 3.88 -12.72 5.24
N VAL A 139 3.87 -13.19 6.48
CA VAL A 139 2.64 -13.46 7.24
C VAL A 139 1.85 -12.17 7.49
N ILE A 140 2.53 -11.09 7.92
CA ILE A 140 1.89 -9.78 8.14
C ILE A 140 1.26 -9.26 6.84
N LEU A 141 1.97 -9.36 5.71
CA LEU A 141 1.45 -8.96 4.40
C LEU A 141 0.23 -9.78 3.98
N ALA A 142 0.27 -11.09 4.16
CA ALA A 142 -0.86 -11.97 3.86
C ALA A 142 -2.10 -11.56 4.67
N ILE A 143 -1.95 -11.37 5.98
CA ILE A 143 -3.05 -10.92 6.86
C ILE A 143 -3.59 -9.56 6.40
N THR A 144 -2.71 -8.63 6.06
CA THR A 144 -3.07 -7.26 5.68
C THR A 144 -3.83 -7.21 4.35
N VAL A 145 -3.39 -7.99 3.36
CA VAL A 145 -4.08 -8.09 2.06
C VAL A 145 -5.44 -8.77 2.21
N LEU A 146 -5.52 -9.86 2.98
CA LEU A 146 -6.79 -10.53 3.27
C LEU A 146 -7.77 -9.61 4.02
N TYR A 147 -7.27 -8.82 4.97
CA TYR A 147 -8.06 -7.83 5.69
C TYR A 147 -8.67 -6.79 4.74
N LEU A 148 -7.89 -6.26 3.78
CA LEU A 148 -8.40 -5.35 2.76
C LEU A 148 -9.46 -6.01 1.88
N ALA A 149 -9.17 -7.21 1.36
CA ALA A 149 -10.08 -7.93 0.47
C ALA A 149 -11.45 -8.17 1.12
N TRP A 150 -11.43 -8.57 2.39
CA TRP A 150 -12.62 -8.81 3.19
C TRP A 150 -13.47 -7.54 3.39
N HIS A 151 -12.83 -6.39 3.67
CA HIS A 151 -13.55 -5.13 3.82
C HIS A 151 -14.08 -4.58 2.51
N LEU A 152 -13.38 -4.81 1.40
CA LEU A 152 -13.85 -4.44 0.08
C LEU A 152 -15.08 -5.27 -0.32
N PHE A 153 -15.08 -6.57 -0.02
CA PHE A 153 -16.23 -7.44 -0.27
C PHE A 153 -17.48 -6.97 0.50
N ARG A 154 -17.34 -6.75 1.81
CA ARG A 154 -18.44 -6.25 2.67
C ARG A 154 -19.01 -4.91 2.22
N ALA A 155 -18.17 -4.00 1.74
CA ALA A 155 -18.62 -2.70 1.25
C ALA A 155 -19.55 -2.83 0.02
N ARG A 156 -19.28 -3.80 -0.85
CA ARG A 156 -20.11 -4.06 -2.04
C ARG A 156 -21.47 -4.64 -1.68
N ASP A 157 -21.50 -5.60 -0.75
CA ASP A 157 -22.74 -6.26 -0.34
C ASP A 157 -23.74 -5.26 0.26
N ILE A 158 -23.28 -4.39 1.15
CA ILE A 158 -24.11 -3.33 1.76
C ILE A 158 -24.66 -2.38 0.68
N GLY A 159 -23.83 -2.03 -0.31
CA GLY A 159 -24.27 -1.21 -1.45
C GLY A 159 -25.40 -1.86 -2.24
N SER A 160 -25.29 -3.17 -2.52
CA SER A 160 -26.32 -3.93 -3.26
C SER A 160 -27.66 -4.00 -2.52
N VAL A 161 -27.63 -4.21 -1.20
CA VAL A 161 -28.84 -4.26 -0.35
C VAL A 161 -29.55 -2.91 -0.32
N ASN A 162 -28.80 -1.80 -0.22
CA ASN A 162 -29.37 -0.46 -0.18
C ASN A 162 -30.04 -0.05 -1.51
N ILE A 163 -29.49 -0.46 -2.65
CA ILE A 163 -30.12 -0.21 -3.96
C ILE A 163 -31.44 -0.98 -4.05
N GLY A 164 -31.46 -2.25 -3.66
CA GLY A 164 -32.68 -3.06 -3.64
C GLY A 164 -33.80 -2.42 -2.82
N ARG A 165 -33.49 -1.95 -1.60
CA ARG A 165 -34.49 -1.30 -0.71
C ARG A 165 -35.13 -0.06 -1.34
N LYS A 166 -34.33 0.84 -1.93
CA LYS A 166 -34.85 2.08 -2.55
C LYS A 166 -35.78 1.80 -3.73
N SER A 167 -35.54 0.73 -4.49
CA SER A 167 -36.42 0.34 -5.59
C SER A 167 -37.79 -0.15 -5.11
N TYR A 168 -37.88 -0.84 -3.96
CA TYR A 168 -39.16 -1.24 -3.37
C TYR A 168 -39.96 -0.04 -2.86
N GLU A 169 -39.32 0.87 -2.12
CA GLU A 169 -39.99 2.07 -1.58
C GLU A 169 -40.52 2.99 -2.70
N SER A 170 -39.81 3.09 -3.83
CA SER A 170 -40.26 3.84 -5.00
C SER A 170 -41.37 3.15 -5.78
N GLY A 171 -41.52 1.84 -5.66
CA GLY A 171 -42.58 1.06 -6.32
C GLY A 171 -43.90 1.05 -5.54
N GLU A 172 -43.87 1.22 -4.22
CA GLU A 172 -45.09 1.35 -3.40
C GLU A 172 -45.71 2.76 -3.43
N GLN A 173 -44.99 3.77 -3.92
CA GLN A 173 -45.50 5.15 -4.05
C GLN A 173 -46.06 5.50 -5.44
N GLY A 174 -46.16 4.53 -6.36
CA GLY A 174 -46.64 4.71 -7.73
C GLY A 174 -47.91 3.95 -8.05
#